data_AF-A0A821NS72-F1
#
_entry.id   AF-A0A821NS72-F1
#
_cell.length_a   1.000
_cell.length_b   1.000
_cell.length_c   1.000
_cell.angle_alpha   90.00
_cell.angle_beta   90.00
_cell.angle_gamma   90.00
#
_symmetry.space_group_name_H-M   'P 1'
#
loop_
_entity.id
_entity.type
_entity.pdbx_description
1 polymer ?
#
loop_
_entity_poly.entity_id
_entity_poly.type
_entity_poly.pdbx_seq_one_letter_code
_entity_poly.pdbx_strand_id
1 'polypeptide(L)'
;MLQKLAEEIRSLKLDVTEPELDELEQRLRSGLTKFKISNVKDLPEKIRRYEQRIKEYQDEGRADEVDNEMIYLNELNKLQKLADNLSTHKIKTTSHPDDPESKLRILEVKLANSLLKLRIPNVSILSEKIQRSEKRISEYQEEGRVDEAEKEQQYLRDLKALSKLADEIKSLKESTEKPLAVVASKPINIVPEVVNSSPSTKYDSEKKKLDDLDILHRDWTVMQSCVEKTVMQLLEHFQRMNLNGNEIPYDQIFINETLNQLQKQIQKQELFSEKIQGNLQDLERYVSIRNTPLTVRCLVELLMKIRPLDVQEIERLVKKAKDAAKLIAGKEIILLIGETGTGKSTTIQFLTGSKMKQMKVEVESGKFLEHNTT
;
A
#
# COMPACT_ATOMS: atom_id res chain seq x y z
N MET A 1 -38.32 -1.54 -28.01
CA MET A 1 -36.87 -1.39 -28.31
C MET A 1 -36.11 -0.68 -27.19
N LEU A 2 -36.62 0.39 -26.57
CA LEU A 2 -35.91 1.08 -25.48
C LEU A 2 -35.86 0.32 -24.14
N GLN A 3 -36.81 -0.58 -23.86
CA GLN A 3 -36.74 -1.50 -22.71
C GLN A 3 -35.68 -2.61 -22.90
N LYS A 4 -35.50 -3.09 -24.13
CA LYS A 4 -34.50 -4.12 -24.47
C LYS A 4 -33.06 -3.55 -24.40
N LEU A 5 -32.89 -2.27 -24.76
CA LEU A 5 -31.63 -1.56 -24.61
C LEU A 5 -31.32 -1.21 -23.13
N ALA A 6 -32.36 -0.95 -22.32
CA ALA A 6 -32.22 -0.76 -20.86
C ALA A 6 -31.95 -2.09 -20.13
N GLU A 7 -32.41 -3.22 -20.66
CA GLU A 7 -32.04 -4.57 -20.23
C GLU A 7 -30.63 -4.96 -20.70
N GLU A 8 -30.17 -4.55 -21.89
CA GLU A 8 -28.79 -4.72 -22.36
C GLU A 8 -27.78 -3.81 -21.63
N ILE A 9 -28.19 -2.61 -21.19
CA ILE A 9 -27.38 -1.75 -20.31
C ILE A 9 -27.40 -2.29 -18.87
N ARG A 10 -28.46 -2.97 -18.44
CA ARG A 10 -28.47 -3.75 -17.17
C ARG A 10 -27.64 -5.03 -17.26
N SER A 11 -27.47 -5.63 -18.44
CA SER A 11 -26.63 -6.81 -18.66
C SER A 11 -25.14 -6.49 -18.84
N LEU A 12 -24.75 -5.21 -18.84
CA LEU A 12 -23.36 -4.75 -18.70
C LEU A 12 -23.02 -4.35 -17.25
N LYS A 13 -23.76 -4.89 -16.27
CA LYS A 13 -23.09 -5.30 -15.04
C LYS A 13 -22.06 -6.34 -15.46
N LEU A 14 -20.81 -5.89 -15.62
CA LEU A 14 -19.66 -6.79 -15.62
C LEU A 14 -19.67 -7.47 -14.23
N ASP A 15 -20.46 -8.55 -14.12
CA ASP A 15 -20.24 -9.61 -13.15
C ASP A 15 -18.94 -10.27 -13.60
N VAL A 16 -17.83 -9.59 -13.31
CA VAL A 16 -16.49 -10.11 -13.54
C VAL A 16 -16.38 -11.33 -12.65
N THR A 17 -16.41 -12.51 -13.25
CA THR A 17 -16.20 -13.76 -12.53
C THR A 17 -14.82 -13.73 -11.88
N GLU A 18 -14.62 -14.33 -10.70
CA GLU A 18 -13.29 -14.43 -10.04
C GLU A 18 -12.12 -14.70 -11.01
N PRO A 19 -12.22 -15.59 -12.02
CA PRO A 19 -11.16 -15.79 -13.02
C PRO A 19 -10.86 -14.57 -13.91
N GLU A 20 -11.85 -13.74 -14.25
CA GLU A 20 -11.63 -12.52 -15.04
C GLU A 20 -11.00 -11.40 -14.20
N LEU A 21 -11.23 -11.39 -12.88
CA LEU A 21 -10.60 -10.46 -11.95
C LEU A 21 -9.10 -10.78 -11.80
N ASP A 22 -8.76 -12.06 -11.72
CA ASP A 22 -7.38 -12.54 -11.67
C ASP A 22 -6.63 -12.21 -12.98
N GLU A 23 -7.28 -12.36 -14.14
CA GLU A 23 -6.70 -11.95 -15.42
C GLU A 23 -6.41 -10.44 -15.48
N LEU A 24 -7.33 -9.62 -14.94
CA LEU A 24 -7.15 -8.17 -14.84
C LEU A 24 -6.06 -7.78 -13.83
N GLU A 25 -5.97 -8.43 -12.67
CA GLU A 25 -4.88 -8.23 -11.71
C GLU A 25 -3.52 -8.64 -12.31
N GLN A 26 -3.47 -9.72 -13.09
CA GLN A 26 -2.26 -10.17 -13.77
C GLN A 26 -1.85 -9.21 -14.91
N ARG A 27 -2.81 -8.67 -15.66
CA ARG A 27 -2.58 -7.59 -16.63
C ARG A 27 -2.07 -6.31 -15.96
N LEU A 28 -2.58 -5.95 -14.79
CA LEU A 28 -2.06 -4.81 -14.03
C LEU A 28 -0.62 -5.06 -13.58
N ARG A 29 -0.33 -6.23 -12.98
CA ARG A 29 1.01 -6.59 -12.49
C ARG A 29 2.05 -6.65 -13.61
N SER A 30 1.69 -7.24 -14.75
CA SER A 30 2.58 -7.28 -15.92
C SER A 30 2.85 -5.88 -16.48
N GLY A 31 1.83 -5.02 -16.58
CA GLY A 31 2.00 -3.62 -16.96
C GLY A 31 2.88 -2.82 -15.99
N LEU A 32 2.64 -2.95 -14.68
CA LEU A 32 3.48 -2.33 -13.65
C LEU A 32 4.94 -2.78 -13.75
N THR A 33 5.18 -4.06 -14.02
CA THR A 33 6.52 -4.63 -14.20
C THR A 33 7.20 -4.06 -15.45
N LYS A 34 6.49 -3.93 -16.58
CA LYS A 34 7.00 -3.30 -17.82
C LYS A 34 7.54 -1.89 -17.56
N PHE A 35 6.86 -1.13 -16.72
CA PHE A 35 7.26 0.24 -16.38
C PHE A 35 8.16 0.35 -15.14
N LYS A 36 8.61 -0.77 -14.54
CA LYS A 36 9.38 -0.80 -13.29
C LYS A 36 8.69 0.02 -12.19
N ILE A 37 7.41 -0.26 -11.97
CA ILE A 37 6.58 0.37 -10.95
C ILE A 37 6.26 -0.69 -9.89
N SER A 38 6.78 -0.51 -8.68
CA SER A 38 6.63 -1.50 -7.61
C SER A 38 5.27 -1.44 -6.93
N ASN A 39 4.60 -0.29 -6.99
CA ASN A 39 3.29 -0.08 -6.37
C ASN A 39 2.37 0.75 -7.30
N VAL A 40 1.10 0.36 -7.41
CA VAL A 40 0.05 1.13 -8.11
C VAL A 40 -0.02 2.59 -7.62
N LYS A 41 0.31 2.84 -6.34
CA LYS A 41 0.36 4.21 -5.77
C LYS A 41 1.43 5.09 -6.39
N ASP A 42 2.45 4.50 -7.02
CA ASP A 42 3.54 5.23 -7.67
C ASP A 42 3.21 5.57 -9.14
N LEU A 43 2.10 5.04 -9.67
CA LEU A 43 1.67 5.23 -11.05
C LEU A 43 1.35 6.70 -11.40
N PRO A 44 0.65 7.48 -10.53
CA PRO A 44 0.40 8.90 -10.78
C PRO A 44 1.69 9.73 -10.84
N GLU A 45 2.67 9.43 -9.98
CA GLU A 45 3.95 10.14 -9.98
C GLU A 45 4.79 9.79 -11.21
N LYS A 46 4.70 8.54 -11.68
CA LYS A 46 5.31 8.12 -12.95
C LYS A 46 4.69 8.86 -14.13
N ILE A 47 3.36 8.91 -14.21
CA ILE A 47 2.62 9.67 -15.22
C ILE A 47 3.07 11.13 -15.22
N ARG A 48 3.15 11.76 -14.05
CA ARG A 48 3.60 13.16 -13.90
C ARG A 48 4.99 13.41 -14.50
N ARG A 49 5.94 12.49 -14.31
CA ARG A 49 7.30 12.62 -14.89
C ARG A 49 7.29 12.53 -16.41
N TYR A 50 6.46 11.64 -16.98
CA TYR A 50 6.31 11.54 -18.43
C TYR A 50 5.62 12.78 -19.01
N GLU A 51 4.57 13.30 -18.37
CA GLU A 51 3.95 14.57 -18.75
C GLU A 51 4.95 15.73 -18.74
N GLN A 52 5.82 15.80 -17.73
CA GLN A 52 6.84 16.83 -17.64
C GLN A 52 7.88 16.71 -18.76
N ARG A 53 8.40 15.51 -19.03
CA ARG A 53 9.35 15.28 -20.13
C ARG A 53 8.76 15.59 -21.50
N ILE A 54 7.50 15.25 -21.73
CA ILE A 54 6.80 15.62 -22.97
C ILE A 54 6.77 17.13 -23.13
N LYS A 55 6.47 17.87 -22.06
CA LYS A 55 6.46 19.33 -22.10
C LYS A 55 7.86 19.89 -22.40
N GLU A 56 8.89 19.36 -21.75
CA GLU A 56 10.29 19.75 -22.02
C GLU A 56 10.68 19.50 -23.48
N TYR A 57 10.32 18.35 -24.07
CA TYR A 57 10.58 18.06 -25.49
C TYR A 57 9.76 18.90 -26.45
N GLN A 58 8.53 19.28 -26.08
CA GLN A 58 7.72 20.23 -26.84
C GLN A 58 8.36 21.61 -26.85
N ASP A 59 8.84 22.09 -25.69
CA ASP A 59 9.52 23.38 -25.55
C ASP A 59 10.86 23.41 -26.33
N GLU A 60 11.53 22.25 -26.46
CA GLU A 60 12.77 22.06 -27.24
C GLU A 60 12.54 21.83 -28.76
N GLY A 61 11.29 21.71 -29.22
CA GLY A 61 10.97 21.45 -30.64
C GLY A 61 11.31 20.03 -31.12
N ARG A 62 11.39 19.07 -30.19
CA ARG A 62 11.81 17.67 -30.43
C ARG A 62 10.60 16.75 -30.65
N ALA A 63 10.01 16.84 -31.84
CA ALA A 63 8.75 16.17 -32.17
C ALA A 63 8.79 14.64 -32.06
N ASP A 64 9.88 14.00 -32.51
CA ASP A 64 10.01 12.54 -32.48
C ASP A 64 10.07 12.00 -31.05
N GLU A 65 10.71 12.72 -30.13
CA GLU A 65 10.78 12.36 -28.72
C GLU A 65 9.45 12.60 -27.99
N VAL A 66 8.70 13.63 -28.39
CA VAL A 66 7.33 13.84 -27.90
C VAL A 66 6.44 12.65 -28.26
N ASP A 67 6.47 12.21 -29.52
CA ASP A 67 5.63 11.10 -29.99
C ASP A 67 5.98 9.79 -29.26
N ASN A 68 7.27 9.52 -29.07
CA ASN A 68 7.74 8.35 -28.32
C ASN A 68 7.28 8.38 -26.86
N GLU A 69 7.42 9.52 -26.17
CA GLU A 69 6.98 9.66 -24.78
C GLU A 69 5.45 9.61 -24.64
N MET A 70 4.71 10.10 -25.65
CA MET A 70 3.25 10.05 -25.69
C MET A 70 2.72 8.60 -25.76
N ILE A 71 3.43 7.70 -26.44
CA ILE A 71 3.09 6.26 -26.47
C ILE A 71 3.18 5.67 -25.06
N TYR A 72 4.25 5.97 -24.33
CA TYR A 72 4.44 5.49 -22.96
C TYR A 72 3.42 6.10 -21.99
N LEU A 73 3.12 7.39 -22.13
CA LEU A 73 2.09 8.07 -21.33
C LEU A 73 0.71 7.44 -21.55
N ASN A 74 0.36 7.10 -22.79
CA ASN A 74 -0.90 6.43 -23.11
C ASN A 74 -1.01 5.04 -22.47
N GLU A 75 0.07 4.26 -22.45
CA GLU A 75 0.10 2.97 -21.75
C GLU A 75 -0.03 3.11 -20.23
N LEU A 76 0.66 4.09 -19.63
CA LEU A 76 0.54 4.38 -18.19
C LEU A 76 -0.89 4.82 -17.81
N ASN A 77 -1.53 5.65 -18.64
CA ASN A 77 -2.92 6.07 -18.42
C ASN A 77 -3.91 4.90 -18.55
N LYS A 78 -3.65 3.93 -19.43
CA LYS A 78 -4.44 2.69 -19.48
C LYS A 78 -4.30 1.88 -18.20
N LEU A 79 -3.08 1.78 -17.65
CA LEU A 79 -2.83 1.10 -16.37
C LEU A 79 -3.50 1.82 -15.19
N GLN A 80 -3.52 3.15 -15.19
CA GLN A 80 -4.23 3.92 -14.15
C GLN A 80 -5.72 3.62 -14.15
N LYS A 81 -6.35 3.67 -15.34
CA LYS A 81 -7.77 3.33 -15.48
C LYS A 81 -8.08 1.91 -15.02
N LEU A 82 -7.20 0.95 -15.32
CA LEU A 82 -7.37 -0.44 -14.91
C LEU A 82 -7.25 -0.60 -13.38
N ALA A 83 -6.29 0.09 -12.75
CA ALA A 83 -6.15 0.14 -11.30
C ALA A 83 -7.38 0.76 -10.61
N ASP A 84 -7.90 1.86 -11.15
CA ASP A 84 -9.08 2.55 -10.62
C ASP A 84 -10.34 1.66 -10.71
N ASN A 85 -10.49 0.94 -11.83
CA ASN A 85 -11.58 -0.01 -12.04
C ASN A 85 -11.51 -1.20 -11.05
N LEU A 86 -10.32 -1.77 -10.84
CA LEU A 86 -10.12 -2.84 -9.86
C LEU A 86 -10.38 -2.36 -8.43
N SER A 87 -9.93 -1.16 -8.07
CA SER A 87 -10.21 -0.57 -6.76
C SER A 87 -11.71 -0.40 -6.54
N THR A 88 -12.44 0.03 -7.57
CA THR A 88 -13.90 0.23 -7.51
C THR A 88 -14.65 -1.11 -7.44
N HIS A 89 -14.17 -2.15 -8.14
CA HIS A 89 -14.79 -3.48 -8.13
C HIS A 89 -14.57 -4.20 -6.80
N LYS A 90 -13.35 -4.14 -6.25
CA LYS A 90 -12.98 -4.77 -4.97
C LYS A 90 -13.77 -4.21 -3.79
N ILE A 91 -14.16 -2.93 -3.85
CA ILE A 91 -15.03 -2.30 -2.84
C ILE A 91 -16.48 -2.78 -2.99
N LYS A 92 -16.99 -2.95 -4.21
CA LYS A 92 -18.37 -3.42 -4.46
C LYS A 92 -18.61 -4.86 -4.02
N THR A 93 -17.59 -5.73 -4.09
CA THR A 93 -17.72 -7.15 -3.75
C THR A 93 -17.53 -7.46 -2.27
N THR A 94 -17.03 -6.53 -1.45
CA THR A 94 -16.72 -6.77 -0.03
C THR A 94 -17.64 -6.06 0.98
N SER A 95 -18.64 -5.29 0.56
CA SER A 95 -19.48 -4.50 1.48
C SER A 95 -20.98 -4.57 1.19
N HIS A 96 -21.79 -4.68 2.26
CA HIS A 96 -23.25 -4.58 2.18
C HIS A 96 -23.68 -3.14 1.80
N PRO A 97 -24.61 -2.94 0.84
CA PRO A 97 -24.90 -1.63 0.25
C PRO A 97 -25.45 -0.54 1.19
N ASP A 98 -25.84 -0.89 2.42
CA ASP A 98 -26.58 0.00 3.33
C ASP A 98 -25.82 0.45 4.57
N ASP A 99 -24.55 0.07 4.72
CA ASP A 99 -23.73 0.56 5.83
C ASP A 99 -23.27 2.02 5.60
N PRO A 100 -23.57 2.97 6.50
CA PRO A 100 -23.16 4.36 6.38
C PRO A 100 -21.63 4.55 6.35
N GLU A 101 -20.86 3.67 6.99
CA GLU A 101 -19.39 3.73 6.96
C GLU A 101 -18.84 3.34 5.58
N SER A 102 -19.44 2.33 4.94
CA SER A 102 -19.14 1.94 3.57
C SER A 102 -19.50 3.04 2.55
N LYS A 103 -20.64 3.73 2.72
CA LYS A 103 -21.01 4.91 1.91
C LYS A 103 -20.00 6.05 2.08
N LEU A 104 -19.54 6.28 3.31
CA LEU A 104 -18.52 7.29 3.61
C LEU A 104 -17.20 7.00 2.87
N ARG A 105 -16.71 5.76 2.95
CA ARG A 105 -15.46 5.36 2.27
C ARG A 105 -15.54 5.50 0.75
N ILE A 106 -16.68 5.14 0.16
CA ILE A 106 -16.91 5.31 -1.30
C ILE A 106 -16.87 6.78 -1.69
N LEU A 107 -17.51 7.65 -0.91
CA LEU A 107 -17.51 9.10 -1.17
C LEU A 107 -16.11 9.70 -0.98
N GLU A 108 -15.35 9.30 0.04
CA GLU A 108 -13.98 9.77 0.26
C GLU A 108 -13.03 9.41 -0.90
N VAL A 109 -13.13 8.19 -1.43
CA VAL A 109 -12.36 7.78 -2.63
C VAL A 109 -12.78 8.61 -3.84
N LYS A 110 -14.08 8.84 -4.03
CA LYS A 110 -14.61 9.66 -5.13
C LYS A 110 -14.14 11.12 -5.03
N LEU A 111 -14.04 11.66 -3.82
CA LEU A 111 -13.50 12.99 -3.57
C LEU A 111 -12.01 13.06 -3.95
N ALA A 112 -11.21 12.11 -3.48
CA ALA A 112 -9.78 12.05 -3.77
C ALA A 112 -9.49 11.98 -5.27
N ASN A 113 -10.23 11.13 -5.99
CA ASN A 113 -10.10 10.99 -7.45
C ASN A 113 -10.51 12.26 -8.19
N SER A 114 -11.56 12.93 -7.73
CA SER A 114 -12.03 14.17 -8.36
C SER A 114 -11.08 15.34 -8.10
N LEU A 115 -10.45 15.39 -6.92
CA LEU A 115 -9.41 16.38 -6.58
C LEU A 115 -8.17 16.22 -7.45
N LEU A 116 -7.75 14.97 -7.69
CA LEU A 116 -6.65 14.63 -8.58
C LEU A 116 -6.95 15.04 -10.03
N LYS A 117 -8.15 14.71 -10.54
CA LYS A 117 -8.57 15.07 -11.90
C LYS A 117 -8.52 16.59 -12.15
N LEU A 118 -8.89 17.39 -11.15
CA LEU A 118 -8.93 18.85 -11.25
C LEU A 118 -7.63 19.54 -10.79
N ARG A 119 -6.58 18.77 -10.47
CA ARG A 119 -5.29 19.26 -9.96
C ARG A 119 -5.48 20.20 -8.76
N ILE A 120 -6.25 19.76 -7.77
CA ILE A 120 -6.54 20.52 -6.55
C ILE A 120 -5.84 19.84 -5.36
N PRO A 121 -4.86 20.51 -4.72
CA PRO A 121 -4.10 19.97 -3.58
C PRO A 121 -4.95 19.46 -2.41
N ASN A 122 -6.03 20.16 -2.06
CA ASN A 122 -6.90 19.80 -0.94
C ASN A 122 -8.25 20.52 -1.04
N VAL A 123 -9.20 20.11 -0.19
CA VAL A 123 -10.54 20.70 -0.14
C VAL A 123 -10.52 22.14 0.40
N SER A 124 -9.54 22.52 1.22
CA SER A 124 -9.49 23.87 1.83
C SER A 124 -9.34 25.01 0.82
N ILE A 125 -8.82 24.74 -0.38
CA ILE A 125 -8.66 25.76 -1.43
C ILE A 125 -9.82 25.78 -2.45
N LEU A 126 -10.86 24.95 -2.27
CA LEU A 126 -11.95 24.85 -3.25
C LEU A 126 -12.74 26.15 -3.37
N SER A 127 -13.06 26.77 -2.24
CA SER A 127 -13.83 28.02 -2.18
C SER A 127 -13.11 29.15 -2.91
N GLU A 128 -11.81 29.29 -2.69
CA GLU A 128 -10.96 30.26 -3.38
C GLU A 128 -10.88 29.98 -4.89
N LYS A 129 -10.75 28.72 -5.30
CA LYS A 129 -10.75 28.36 -6.73
C LYS A 129 -12.09 28.64 -7.40
N ILE A 130 -13.21 28.33 -6.74
CA ILE A 130 -14.57 28.61 -7.23
C ILE A 130 -14.73 30.12 -7.47
N GLN A 131 -14.37 30.95 -6.49
CA GLN A 131 -14.46 32.41 -6.61
C GLN A 131 -13.58 32.96 -7.75
N ARG A 132 -12.36 32.46 -7.89
CA ARG A 132 -11.45 32.86 -8.97
C ARG A 132 -11.97 32.46 -10.36
N SER A 133 -12.58 31.29 -10.49
CA SER A 133 -13.19 30.85 -11.76
C SER A 133 -14.46 31.64 -12.08
N GLU A 134 -15.29 31.96 -11.09
CA GLU A 134 -16.45 32.85 -11.26
C GLU A 134 -16.02 34.24 -11.76
N LYS A 135 -14.97 34.82 -11.16
CA LYS A 135 -14.43 36.10 -11.61
C LYS A 135 -13.91 36.06 -13.04
N ARG A 136 -13.16 35.00 -13.40
CA ARG A 136 -12.62 34.82 -14.75
C ARG A 136 -13.69 34.63 -15.82
N ILE A 137 -14.78 33.94 -15.49
CA ILE A 137 -15.92 33.81 -16.41
C ILE A 137 -16.51 35.19 -16.70
N SER A 138 -16.71 36.03 -15.69
CA SER A 138 -17.20 37.39 -15.89
C SER A 138 -16.24 38.22 -16.76
N GLU A 139 -14.93 38.16 -16.48
CA GLU A 139 -13.89 38.86 -17.26
C GLU A 139 -13.89 38.41 -18.74
N TYR A 140 -13.95 37.10 -19.01
CA TYR A 140 -14.00 36.58 -20.38
C TYR A 140 -15.30 36.94 -21.11
N GLN A 141 -16.41 37.02 -20.40
CA GLN A 141 -17.68 37.48 -20.98
C GLN A 141 -17.65 38.98 -21.31
N GLU A 142 -17.05 39.81 -20.47
CA GLU A 142 -16.86 41.24 -20.73
C GLU A 142 -15.89 41.49 -21.89
N GLU A 143 -14.85 40.66 -22.04
CA GLU A 143 -13.88 40.71 -23.15
C GLU A 143 -14.40 40.11 -24.47
N GLY A 144 -15.61 39.53 -24.49
CA GLY A 144 -16.17 38.87 -25.68
C GLY A 144 -15.52 37.53 -26.04
N ARG A 145 -14.79 36.92 -25.11
CA ARG A 145 -14.05 35.65 -25.25
C ARG A 145 -14.92 34.45 -24.86
N VAL A 146 -15.90 34.17 -25.71
CA VAL A 146 -16.99 33.21 -25.43
C VAL A 146 -16.45 31.78 -25.22
N ASP A 147 -15.49 31.34 -26.03
CA ASP A 147 -14.94 29.97 -25.96
C ASP A 147 -14.17 29.72 -24.66
N GLU A 148 -13.42 30.71 -24.17
CA GLU A 148 -12.72 30.62 -22.90
C GLU A 148 -13.66 30.71 -21.70
N ALA A 149 -14.71 31.54 -21.80
CA ALA A 149 -15.77 31.59 -20.81
C ALA A 149 -16.49 30.23 -20.69
N GLU A 150 -16.76 29.53 -21.79
CA GLU A 150 -17.40 28.20 -21.76
C GLU A 150 -16.49 27.13 -21.13
N LYS A 151 -15.19 27.13 -21.47
CA LYS A 151 -14.22 26.21 -20.85
C LYS A 151 -14.10 26.43 -19.34
N GLU A 152 -14.02 27.70 -18.92
CA GLU A 152 -13.96 28.06 -17.50
C GLU A 152 -15.31 27.76 -16.79
N GLN A 153 -16.45 27.90 -17.46
CA GLN A 153 -17.76 27.47 -16.93
C GLN A 153 -17.82 25.96 -16.71
N GLN A 154 -17.29 25.15 -17.64
CA GLN A 154 -17.25 23.70 -17.44
C GLN A 154 -16.34 23.33 -16.27
N TYR A 155 -15.20 24.00 -16.12
CA TYR A 155 -14.33 23.85 -14.95
C TYR A 155 -15.04 24.24 -13.65
N LEU A 156 -15.80 25.34 -13.64
CA LEU A 156 -16.59 25.78 -12.49
C LEU A 156 -17.67 24.76 -12.09
N ARG A 157 -18.34 24.12 -13.05
CA ARG A 157 -19.32 23.05 -12.76
C ARG A 157 -18.66 21.88 -12.03
N ASP A 158 -17.48 21.47 -12.49
CA ASP A 158 -16.74 20.38 -11.86
C ASP A 158 -16.27 20.75 -10.44
N LEU A 159 -15.83 21.99 -10.22
CA LEU A 159 -15.48 22.52 -8.89
C LEU A 159 -16.69 22.53 -7.94
N LYS A 160 -17.86 23.00 -8.40
CA LYS A 160 -19.08 23.03 -7.59
C LYS A 160 -19.59 21.63 -7.25
N ALA A 161 -19.50 20.69 -8.19
CA ALA A 161 -19.82 19.28 -7.94
C ALA A 161 -18.90 18.67 -6.87
N LEU A 162 -17.62 19.04 -6.88
CA LEU A 162 -16.65 18.57 -5.90
C LEU A 162 -16.87 19.19 -4.51
N SER A 163 -17.25 20.48 -4.45
CA SER A 163 -17.67 21.13 -3.20
C SER A 163 -18.86 20.41 -2.59
N LYS A 164 -19.89 20.13 -3.40
CA LYS A 164 -21.10 19.44 -2.94
C LYS A 164 -20.79 18.04 -2.38
N LEU A 165 -19.84 17.33 -3.00
CA LEU A 165 -19.41 16.01 -2.54
C LEU A 165 -18.64 16.10 -1.20
N ALA A 166 -17.82 17.13 -1.02
CA ALA A 166 -17.14 17.39 0.26
C ALA A 166 -18.16 17.72 1.37
N ASP A 167 -19.18 18.50 1.07
CA ASP A 167 -20.25 18.84 2.01
C ASP A 167 -21.09 17.61 2.38
N GLU A 168 -21.35 16.71 1.43
CA GLU A 168 -22.05 15.44 1.65
C GLU A 168 -21.27 14.51 2.61
N ILE A 169 -19.95 14.42 2.43
CA ILE A 169 -19.07 13.68 3.36
C ILE A 169 -19.09 14.31 4.74
N LYS A 170 -19.01 15.63 4.83
CA LYS A 170 -19.03 16.35 6.11
C LYS A 170 -20.35 16.11 6.86
N SER A 171 -21.47 16.21 6.16
CA SER A 171 -22.80 15.94 6.73
C SER A 171 -22.94 14.50 7.21
N LEU A 172 -22.39 13.52 6.46
CA LEU A 172 -22.39 12.12 6.87
C LEU A 172 -21.54 11.88 8.13
N LYS A 173 -20.34 12.48 8.23
CA LYS A 173 -19.49 12.40 9.44
C LYS A 173 -20.18 12.98 10.67
N GLU A 174 -20.81 14.14 10.51
CA GLU A 174 -21.54 14.80 11.60
C GLU A 174 -22.79 13.99 12.03
N SER A 175 -23.42 13.26 11.10
CA SER A 175 -24.56 12.38 11.41
C SER A 175 -24.17 11.11 12.19
N THR A 176 -22.91 10.65 12.04
CA THR A 176 -22.37 9.48 12.76
C THR A 176 -21.81 9.81 14.15
N GLU A 177 -21.68 11.09 14.53
CA GLU A 177 -21.02 11.54 15.77
C GLU A 177 -21.98 12.09 16.88
N LYS A 178 -23.31 11.97 16.76
CA LYS A 178 -24.22 12.37 17.86
C LYS A 178 -24.35 11.30 18.97
N PRO A 179 -24.26 11.67 20.27
CA PRO A 179 -24.00 10.74 21.37
C PRO A 179 -25.25 10.03 21.88
N LEU A 180 -25.17 8.69 22.03
CA LEU A 180 -26.09 7.92 22.87
C LEU A 180 -25.57 7.89 24.30
N ALA A 181 -26.29 8.59 25.17
CA ALA A 181 -26.16 8.54 26.61
C ALA A 181 -26.49 7.13 27.16
N VAL A 182 -25.66 6.71 28.12
CA VAL A 182 -25.98 5.87 29.29
C VAL A 182 -27.02 4.77 29.10
N VAL A 183 -26.58 3.51 28.99
CA VAL A 183 -27.14 2.40 29.78
C VAL A 183 -26.00 1.46 30.18
N ALA A 184 -25.82 1.34 31.50
CA ALA A 184 -24.92 0.39 32.15
C ALA A 184 -25.34 -1.06 31.89
N SER A 185 -24.36 -1.96 31.71
CA SER A 185 -24.50 -3.40 31.93
C SER A 185 -23.13 -4.04 32.18
N LYS A 186 -23.10 -4.98 33.12
CA LYS A 186 -21.97 -5.53 33.90
C LYS A 186 -20.88 -6.28 33.12
N PRO A 187 -19.67 -6.45 33.71
CA PRO A 187 -18.61 -7.28 33.16
C PRO A 187 -18.94 -8.77 33.32
N ILE A 188 -18.86 -9.53 32.24
CA ILE A 188 -18.83 -11.00 32.28
C ILE A 188 -17.38 -11.46 32.20
N ASN A 189 -16.97 -12.10 33.28
CA ASN A 189 -15.69 -12.74 33.50
C ASN A 189 -15.70 -14.13 32.83
N ILE A 190 -14.84 -14.38 31.84
CA ILE A 190 -14.52 -15.74 31.37
C ILE A 190 -13.04 -15.82 31.00
N VAL A 191 -12.32 -16.68 31.70
CA VAL A 191 -11.04 -17.29 31.32
C VAL A 191 -11.13 -18.76 31.78
N PRO A 192 -10.49 -19.74 31.13
CA PRO A 192 -10.36 -20.02 29.69
C PRO A 192 -10.85 -21.46 29.37
N GLU A 193 -11.21 -21.76 28.13
CA GLU A 193 -11.34 -23.17 27.70
C GLU A 193 -10.38 -23.47 26.54
N VAL A 194 -9.47 -24.40 26.82
CA VAL A 194 -8.45 -24.93 25.92
C VAL A 194 -9.15 -25.81 24.88
N VAL A 195 -9.19 -25.38 23.62
CA VAL A 195 -9.51 -26.25 22.49
C VAL A 195 -8.47 -26.10 21.41
N ASN A 196 -7.67 -27.16 21.25
CA ASN A 196 -6.73 -27.36 20.16
C ASN A 196 -7.48 -27.36 18.82
N SER A 197 -7.11 -26.44 17.92
CA SER A 197 -7.35 -26.58 16.49
C SER A 197 -6.21 -25.92 15.70
N SER A 198 -5.88 -26.55 14.57
CA SER A 198 -4.71 -26.40 13.71
C SER A 198 -4.39 -24.95 13.25
N PRO A 199 -3.12 -24.65 12.90
CA PRO A 199 -2.61 -23.29 12.76
C PRO A 199 -3.19 -22.57 11.55
N SER A 200 -3.87 -21.45 11.81
CA SER A 200 -4.26 -20.49 10.78
C SER A 200 -3.09 -19.55 10.50
N THR A 201 -2.72 -19.43 9.22
CA THR A 201 -1.56 -18.68 8.69
C THR A 201 -1.57 -17.17 8.96
N LYS A 202 -2.64 -16.61 9.55
CA LYS A 202 -2.69 -15.20 10.00
C LYS A 202 -2.02 -14.99 11.36
N TYR A 203 -2.20 -15.94 12.29
CA TYR A 203 -1.65 -15.84 13.66
C TYR A 203 -0.11 -15.87 13.68
N ASP A 204 0.50 -16.64 12.77
CA ASP A 204 1.96 -16.67 12.63
C ASP A 204 2.53 -15.35 12.09
N SER A 205 1.74 -14.58 11.31
CA SER A 205 2.20 -13.32 10.70
C SER A 205 2.21 -12.14 11.67
N GLU A 206 1.26 -12.09 12.61
CA GLU A 206 1.19 -11.03 13.64
C GLU A 206 2.14 -11.32 14.79
N LYS A 207 2.27 -12.59 15.20
CA LYS A 207 3.25 -13.02 16.19
C LYS A 207 4.69 -12.75 15.73
N LYS A 208 5.00 -13.02 14.45
CA LYS A 208 6.30 -12.71 13.86
C LYS A 208 6.61 -11.21 13.84
N LYS A 209 5.62 -10.36 13.56
CA LYS A 209 5.79 -8.88 13.60
C LYS A 209 6.03 -8.35 15.01
N LEU A 210 5.46 -8.99 16.02
CA LEU A 210 5.66 -8.63 17.42
C LEU A 210 7.04 -9.11 17.92
N ASP A 211 7.46 -10.31 17.54
CA ASP A 211 8.82 -10.83 17.81
C ASP A 211 9.90 -9.94 17.17
N ASP A 212 9.67 -9.44 15.95
CA ASP A 212 10.57 -8.52 15.24
C ASP A 212 10.70 -7.15 15.96
N LEU A 213 9.64 -6.69 16.64
CA LEU A 213 9.64 -5.45 17.42
C LEU A 213 10.37 -5.58 18.75
N ASP A 214 10.20 -6.70 19.46
CA ASP A 214 10.93 -6.97 20.69
C ASP A 214 12.44 -7.12 20.45
N ILE A 215 12.79 -7.69 19.30
CA ILE A 215 14.15 -7.73 18.79
C ILE A 215 14.67 -6.31 18.57
N LEU A 216 13.93 -5.48 17.82
CA LEU A 216 14.30 -4.09 17.56
C LEU A 216 14.48 -3.30 18.87
N HIS A 217 13.62 -3.51 19.87
CA HIS A 217 13.71 -2.87 21.17
C HIS A 217 14.99 -3.26 21.91
N ARG A 218 15.24 -4.57 22.01
CA ARG A 218 16.43 -5.11 22.69
C ARG A 218 17.71 -4.60 22.04
N ASP A 219 17.72 -4.51 20.73
CA ASP A 219 18.85 -4.04 19.94
C ASP A 219 19.26 -2.61 20.27
N TRP A 220 18.30 -1.68 20.26
CA TRP A 220 18.65 -0.27 20.48
C TRP A 220 18.90 0.06 21.95
N THR A 221 18.36 -0.72 22.90
CA THR A 221 18.60 -0.49 24.35
C THR A 221 20.06 -0.66 24.74
N VAL A 222 20.79 -1.55 24.08
CA VAL A 222 22.23 -1.78 24.31
C VAL A 222 23.14 -0.88 23.45
N MET A 223 22.59 -0.14 22.48
CA MET A 223 23.36 0.77 21.64
C MET A 223 23.74 2.06 22.38
N GLN A 224 24.93 2.58 22.05
CA GLN A 224 25.33 3.94 22.43
C GLN A 224 24.45 4.98 21.70
N SER A 225 24.46 6.23 22.16
CA SER A 225 23.69 7.31 21.52
C SER A 225 24.27 7.64 20.14
N CYS A 226 23.66 7.09 19.09
CA CYS A 226 24.04 7.27 17.69
C CYS A 226 22.79 7.41 16.78
N VAL A 227 23.02 7.81 15.53
CA VAL A 227 21.95 7.99 14.51
C VAL A 227 21.12 6.73 14.35
N GLU A 228 21.76 5.57 14.28
CA GLU A 228 21.12 4.28 14.15
C GLU A 228 20.13 4.00 15.29
N LYS A 229 20.57 4.20 16.54
CA LYS A 229 19.71 4.07 17.72
C LYS A 229 18.48 4.97 17.63
N THR A 230 18.68 6.22 17.25
CA THR A 230 17.59 7.20 17.17
C THR A 230 16.59 6.88 16.05
N VAL A 231 17.06 6.36 14.90
CA VAL A 231 16.18 5.85 13.85
C VAL A 231 15.40 4.63 14.32
N MET A 232 16.03 3.70 15.03
CA MET A 232 15.35 2.52 15.58
C MET A 232 14.29 2.87 16.62
N GLN A 233 14.54 3.86 17.48
CA GLN A 233 13.57 4.35 18.46
C GLN A 233 12.32 4.93 17.79
N LEU A 234 12.51 5.75 16.75
CA LEU A 234 11.39 6.26 15.95
C LEU A 234 10.66 5.11 15.24
N LEU A 235 11.41 4.17 14.65
CA LEU A 235 10.83 3.05 13.91
C LEU A 235 9.96 2.19 14.81
N GLU A 236 10.45 1.86 16.02
CA GLU A 236 9.68 1.13 17.01
C GLU A 236 8.40 1.87 17.40
N HIS A 237 8.49 3.17 17.70
CA HIS A 237 7.35 4.00 18.08
C HIS A 237 6.26 3.95 17.00
N PHE A 238 6.62 4.24 15.74
CA PHE A 238 5.65 4.25 14.64
C PHE A 238 5.13 2.85 14.28
N GLN A 239 5.93 1.80 14.42
CA GLN A 239 5.47 0.42 14.20
C GLN A 239 4.50 -0.04 15.28
N ARG A 240 4.75 0.28 16.56
CA ARG A 240 3.81 -0.01 17.66
C ARG A 240 2.49 0.75 17.47
N MET A 241 2.54 2.01 17.03
CA MET A 241 1.33 2.77 16.67
C MET A 241 0.53 2.10 15.54
N ASN A 242 1.22 1.52 14.55
CA ASN A 242 0.59 0.86 13.41
C ASN A 242 -0.04 -0.49 13.76
N LEU A 243 0.50 -1.22 14.77
CA LEU A 243 -0.04 -2.50 15.22
C LEU A 243 -1.19 -2.35 16.21
N ASN A 244 -1.15 -1.35 17.09
CA ASN A 244 -2.14 -1.18 18.16
C ASN A 244 -3.32 -0.27 17.77
N GLY A 245 -3.54 0.00 16.48
CA GLY A 245 -4.75 0.67 15.99
C GLY A 245 -5.09 2.02 16.67
N ASN A 246 -4.10 2.89 16.88
CA ASN A 246 -4.21 4.19 17.58
C ASN A 246 -4.39 4.14 19.12
N GLU A 247 -4.25 2.97 19.79
CA GLU A 247 -4.28 2.92 21.27
C GLU A 247 -3.06 3.59 21.93
N ILE A 248 -1.94 3.71 21.21
CA ILE A 248 -0.78 4.48 21.66
C ILE A 248 -1.00 5.95 21.28
N PRO A 249 -1.05 6.87 22.25
CA PRO A 249 -1.20 8.30 21.96
C PRO A 249 -0.07 8.79 21.07
N TYR A 250 -0.42 9.62 20.08
CA TYR A 250 0.56 10.32 19.26
C TYR A 250 1.35 11.30 20.14
N ASP A 251 2.55 10.90 20.56
CA ASP A 251 3.42 11.73 21.41
C ASP A 251 4.24 12.68 20.55
N GLN A 252 3.62 13.82 20.21
CA GLN A 252 4.22 14.87 19.39
C GLN A 252 5.50 15.42 20.03
N ILE A 253 5.60 15.44 21.37
CA ILE A 253 6.77 15.95 22.09
C ILE A 253 7.94 15.00 21.88
N PHE A 254 7.74 13.71 22.20
CA PHE A 254 8.75 12.67 21.99
C PHE A 254 9.23 12.62 20.53
N ILE A 255 8.31 12.66 19.56
CA ILE A 255 8.65 12.60 18.14
C ILE A 255 9.51 13.80 17.74
N ASN A 256 9.13 15.02 18.11
CA ASN A 256 9.86 16.23 17.76
C ASN A 256 11.25 16.27 18.41
N GLU A 257 11.36 15.88 19.68
CA GLU A 257 12.64 15.79 20.39
C GLU A 257 13.58 14.77 19.72
N THR A 258 13.03 13.61 19.37
CA THR A 258 13.79 12.52 18.76
C THR A 258 14.22 12.85 17.32
N LEU A 259 13.38 13.56 16.55
CA LEU A 259 13.76 14.08 15.23
C LEU A 259 14.84 15.15 15.30
N ASN A 260 14.74 16.08 16.25
CA ASN A 260 15.78 17.09 16.49
C ASN A 260 17.11 16.43 16.90
N GLN A 261 17.06 15.38 17.72
CA GLN A 261 18.23 14.60 18.07
C GLN A 261 18.83 13.91 16.83
N LEU A 262 17.99 13.31 15.98
CA LEU A 262 18.42 12.65 14.76
C LEU A 262 19.18 13.60 13.84
N GLN A 263 18.66 14.81 13.64
CA GLN A 263 19.32 15.84 12.82
C GLN A 263 20.68 16.24 13.39
N LYS A 264 20.76 16.49 14.70
CA LYS A 264 22.02 16.83 15.37
C LYS A 264 23.05 15.71 15.25
N GLN A 265 22.64 14.46 15.40
CA GLN A 265 23.53 13.31 15.29
C GLN A 265 24.01 13.09 13.85
N ILE A 266 23.15 13.26 12.84
CA ILE A 266 23.53 13.16 11.43
C ILE A 266 24.56 14.22 11.06
N GLN A 267 24.40 15.45 11.58
CA GLN A 267 25.38 16.51 11.43
C GLN A 267 26.71 16.15 12.10
N LYS A 268 26.67 15.69 13.34
CA LYS A 268 27.86 15.33 14.13
C LYS A 268 28.64 14.15 13.54
N GLN A 269 27.96 13.19 12.92
CA GLN A 269 28.55 11.99 12.32
C GLN A 269 28.90 12.17 10.84
N GLU A 270 28.81 13.40 10.32
CA GLU A 270 29.16 13.76 8.94
C GLU A 270 28.40 12.98 7.86
N LEU A 271 27.17 12.53 8.16
CA LEU A 271 26.33 11.75 7.25
C LEU A 271 25.56 12.64 6.27
N PHE A 272 26.26 13.50 5.55
CA PHE A 272 25.70 14.60 4.73
C PHE A 272 25.38 14.24 3.27
N SER A 273 25.04 12.98 2.96
CA SER A 273 24.66 12.68 1.58
C SER A 273 23.33 13.35 1.22
N GLU A 274 23.19 13.85 -0.02
CA GLU A 274 21.92 14.40 -0.55
C GLU A 274 20.76 13.42 -0.36
N LYS A 275 21.04 12.11 -0.46
CA LYS A 275 20.07 11.04 -0.25
C LYS A 275 19.62 10.86 1.19
N ILE A 276 20.45 11.24 2.17
CA ILE A 276 20.08 11.22 3.60
C ILE A 276 19.30 12.48 3.94
N GLN A 277 19.72 13.63 3.42
CA GLN A 277 19.00 14.90 3.59
C GLN A 277 17.59 14.85 2.99
N GLY A 278 17.44 14.30 1.77
CA GLY A 278 16.13 14.08 1.17
C GLY A 278 15.23 13.18 2.04
N ASN A 279 15.78 12.08 2.57
CA ASN A 279 15.03 11.20 3.47
C ASN A 279 14.64 11.89 4.78
N LEU A 280 15.45 12.81 5.31
CA LEU A 280 15.08 13.58 6.50
C LEU A 280 13.93 14.55 6.21
N GLN A 281 13.97 15.25 5.08
CA GLN A 281 12.90 16.16 4.67
C GLN A 281 11.59 15.40 4.42
N ASP A 282 11.66 14.24 3.77
CA ASP A 282 10.50 13.36 3.56
C ASP A 282 9.98 12.83 4.90
N LEU A 283 10.86 12.45 5.83
CA LEU A 283 10.48 12.00 7.16
C LEU A 283 9.72 13.09 7.93
N GLU A 284 10.25 14.31 8.00
CA GLU A 284 9.59 15.44 8.65
C GLU A 284 8.23 15.74 8.03
N ARG A 285 8.15 15.70 6.69
CA ARG A 285 6.90 15.87 5.95
C ARG A 285 5.88 14.79 6.32
N TYR A 286 6.28 13.51 6.33
CA TYR A 286 5.38 12.39 6.63
C TYR A 286 4.90 12.38 8.08
N VAL A 287 5.77 12.74 9.02
CA VAL A 287 5.40 12.97 10.42
C VAL A 287 4.39 14.12 10.53
N SER A 288 4.61 15.23 9.82
CA SER A 288 3.71 16.40 9.85
C SER A 288 2.30 16.09 9.33
N ILE A 289 2.18 15.25 8.30
CA ILE A 289 0.88 14.79 7.76
C ILE A 289 0.33 13.54 8.46
N ARG A 290 0.98 13.08 9.56
CA ARG A 290 0.60 11.89 10.34
C ARG A 290 0.44 10.61 9.51
N ASN A 291 1.29 10.44 8.49
CA ASN A 291 1.25 9.27 7.62
C ASN A 291 2.20 8.17 8.13
N THR A 292 1.75 7.43 9.14
CA THR A 292 2.52 6.36 9.80
C THR A 292 3.13 5.34 8.81
N PRO A 293 2.39 4.81 7.81
CA PRO A 293 2.98 3.87 6.85
C PRO A 293 4.16 4.44 6.04
N LEU A 294 4.06 5.69 5.58
CA LEU A 294 5.17 6.34 4.87
C LEU A 294 6.31 6.71 5.80
N THR A 295 6.02 7.13 7.03
CA THR A 295 7.03 7.38 8.06
C THR A 295 7.85 6.12 8.35
N VAL A 296 7.19 4.98 8.58
CA VAL A 296 7.87 3.68 8.79
C VAL A 296 8.74 3.31 7.60
N ARG A 297 8.22 3.43 6.37
CA ARG A 297 8.99 3.14 5.15
C ARG A 297 10.22 4.05 5.05
N CYS A 298 10.06 5.34 5.28
CA CYS A 298 11.14 6.33 5.21
C CYS A 298 12.22 6.04 6.27
N LEU A 299 11.83 5.66 7.48
CA LEU A 299 12.74 5.25 8.56
C LEU A 299 13.50 3.97 8.20
N VAL A 300 12.86 2.98 7.58
CA VAL A 300 13.53 1.76 7.09
C VAL A 300 14.56 2.10 6.00
N GLU A 301 14.18 2.93 5.03
CA GLU A 301 15.10 3.37 3.97
C GLU A 301 16.27 4.18 4.52
N LEU A 302 16.03 5.04 5.52
CA LEU A 302 17.08 5.77 6.21
C LEU A 302 18.00 4.81 6.98
N LEU A 303 17.43 3.84 7.70
CA LEU A 303 18.18 2.82 8.43
C LEU A 303 19.11 2.02 7.50
N MET A 304 18.61 1.58 6.34
CA MET A 304 19.42 0.87 5.35
C MET A 304 20.60 1.69 4.81
N LYS A 305 20.47 3.02 4.77
CA LYS A 305 21.54 3.92 4.29
C LYS A 305 22.61 4.18 5.36
N ILE A 306 22.20 4.29 6.62
CA ILE A 306 23.11 4.58 7.74
C ILE A 306 23.72 3.31 8.36
N ARG A 307 23.07 2.16 8.16
CA ARG A 307 23.52 0.83 8.63
C ARG A 307 23.90 -0.03 7.43
N PRO A 308 25.13 0.12 6.89
CA PRO A 308 25.62 -0.77 5.84
C PRO A 308 25.83 -2.20 6.33
N LEU A 309 26.03 -2.40 7.64
CA LEU A 309 26.23 -3.71 8.26
C LEU A 309 25.47 -3.81 9.58
N ASP A 310 24.60 -4.81 9.71
CA ASP A 310 23.87 -5.08 10.95
C ASP A 310 24.65 -6.08 11.82
N VAL A 311 25.50 -5.55 12.71
CA VAL A 311 26.37 -6.36 13.58
C VAL A 311 25.55 -7.24 14.53
N GLN A 312 24.42 -6.75 15.03
CA GLN A 312 23.59 -7.48 15.97
C GLN A 312 22.85 -8.64 15.30
N GLU A 313 22.37 -8.46 14.07
CA GLU A 313 21.80 -9.56 13.30
C GLU A 313 22.86 -10.60 12.93
N ILE A 314 24.07 -10.18 12.56
CA ILE A 314 25.19 -11.11 12.32
C ILE A 314 25.50 -11.93 13.58
N GLU A 315 25.57 -11.30 14.75
CA GLU A 315 25.80 -12.01 16.02
C GLU A 315 24.70 -13.04 16.29
N ARG A 316 23.43 -12.68 16.05
CA ARG A 316 22.30 -13.61 16.17
C ARG A 316 22.39 -14.77 15.19
N LEU A 317 22.74 -14.52 13.93
CA LEU A 317 22.92 -15.56 12.93
C LEU A 317 24.06 -16.50 13.30
N VAL A 318 25.18 -15.98 13.80
CA VAL A 318 26.29 -16.79 14.31
C VAL A 318 25.84 -17.64 15.51
N LYS A 319 25.07 -17.08 16.43
CA LYS A 319 24.51 -17.83 17.57
C LYS A 319 23.57 -18.95 17.10
N LYS A 320 22.64 -18.64 16.19
CA LYS A 320 21.74 -19.63 15.57
C LYS A 320 22.52 -20.74 14.87
N ALA A 321 23.59 -20.40 14.14
CA ALA A 321 24.45 -21.37 13.49
C ALA A 321 25.18 -22.27 14.52
N LYS A 322 25.68 -21.70 15.61
CA LYS A 322 26.31 -22.46 16.71
C LYS A 322 25.30 -23.40 17.39
N ASP A 323 24.08 -22.93 17.63
CA ASP A 323 23.04 -23.76 18.25
C ASP A 323 22.57 -24.87 17.31
N ALA A 324 22.43 -24.58 16.01
CA ALA A 324 22.19 -25.62 14.99
C ALA A 324 23.34 -26.62 14.93
N ALA A 325 24.60 -26.16 15.01
CA ALA A 325 25.78 -27.03 15.05
C ALA A 325 25.74 -27.99 16.25
N LYS A 326 25.32 -27.53 17.44
CA LYS A 326 25.11 -28.41 18.60
C LYS A 326 24.00 -29.44 18.34
N LEU A 327 22.92 -29.05 17.68
CA LEU A 327 21.80 -29.94 17.38
C LEU A 327 22.15 -31.03 16.37
N ILE A 328 23.09 -30.78 15.47
CA ILE A 328 23.56 -31.77 14.48
C ILE A 328 24.86 -32.47 14.91
N ALA A 329 25.50 -32.03 15.99
CA ALA A 329 26.69 -32.66 16.52
C ALA A 329 26.41 -34.13 16.87
N GLY A 330 27.26 -35.03 16.36
CA GLY A 330 27.10 -36.47 16.57
C GLY A 330 25.93 -37.11 15.83
N LYS A 331 25.21 -36.37 14.97
CA LYS A 331 24.19 -36.94 14.09
C LYS A 331 24.79 -37.27 12.72
N GLU A 332 24.32 -38.35 12.12
CA GLU A 332 24.64 -38.66 10.73
C GLU A 332 23.93 -37.68 9.81
N ILE A 333 24.71 -36.95 9.01
CA ILE A 333 24.19 -35.98 8.06
C ILE A 333 24.13 -36.66 6.69
N ILE A 334 22.90 -36.86 6.19
CA ILE A 334 22.69 -37.39 4.84
C ILE A 334 22.53 -36.22 3.87
N LEU A 335 23.46 -36.09 2.94
CA LEU A 335 23.43 -35.07 1.89
C LEU A 335 23.01 -35.69 0.57
N LEU A 336 21.85 -35.26 0.04
CA LEU A 336 21.33 -35.73 -1.25
C LEU A 336 21.64 -34.70 -2.34
N ILE A 337 22.58 -35.02 -3.23
CA ILE A 337 22.99 -34.17 -4.37
C ILE A 337 22.53 -34.80 -5.68
N GLY A 338 22.04 -33.98 -6.60
CA GLY A 338 21.69 -34.40 -7.97
C GLY A 338 20.82 -33.36 -8.67
N GLU A 339 20.54 -33.57 -9.95
CA GLU A 339 19.69 -32.69 -10.76
C GLU A 339 18.20 -32.77 -10.37
N THR A 340 17.38 -31.81 -10.79
CA THR A 340 15.93 -31.89 -10.60
C THR A 340 15.36 -33.16 -11.23
N GLY A 341 14.49 -33.87 -10.51
CA GLY A 341 13.89 -35.13 -11.00
C GLY A 341 14.64 -36.40 -10.59
N THR A 342 15.82 -36.32 -9.95
CA THR A 342 16.57 -37.51 -9.49
C THR A 342 16.01 -38.20 -8.24
N GLY A 343 14.80 -37.84 -7.81
CA GLY A 343 14.13 -38.47 -6.67
C GLY A 343 14.52 -37.99 -5.28
N LYS A 344 15.34 -36.92 -5.13
CA LYS A 344 15.75 -36.41 -3.79
C LYS A 344 14.57 -36.15 -2.83
N SER A 345 13.53 -35.46 -3.30
CA SER A 345 12.33 -35.17 -2.48
C SER A 345 11.57 -36.45 -2.12
N THR A 346 11.48 -37.39 -3.06
CA THR A 346 10.87 -38.72 -2.86
C THR A 346 11.64 -39.52 -1.80
N THR A 347 12.98 -39.50 -1.84
CA THR A 347 13.85 -40.14 -0.86
C THR A 347 13.68 -39.53 0.53
N ILE A 348 13.60 -38.20 0.64
CA ILE A 348 13.34 -37.54 1.94
C ILE A 348 11.99 -38.01 2.50
N GLN A 349 10.92 -37.97 1.70
CA GLN A 349 9.59 -38.41 2.14
C GLN A 349 9.59 -39.87 2.61
N PHE A 350 10.25 -40.75 1.86
CA PHE A 350 10.40 -42.15 2.24
C PHE A 350 11.15 -42.32 3.56
N LEU A 351 12.29 -41.65 3.73
CA LEU A 351 13.10 -41.70 4.96
C LEU A 351 12.37 -41.11 6.16
N THR A 352 11.48 -40.13 5.97
CA THR A 352 10.63 -39.58 7.02
C THR A 352 9.42 -40.47 7.38
N GLY A 353 9.28 -41.63 6.73
CA GLY A 353 8.20 -42.58 7.00
C GLY A 353 6.86 -42.22 6.34
N SER A 354 6.85 -41.31 5.37
CA SER A 354 5.65 -41.01 4.60
C SER A 354 5.25 -42.24 3.76
N LYS A 355 3.99 -42.67 3.90
CA LYS A 355 3.44 -43.78 3.11
C LYS A 355 2.93 -43.25 1.78
N MET A 356 3.62 -43.58 0.69
CA MET A 356 3.11 -43.29 -0.66
C MET A 356 1.92 -44.21 -0.97
N LYS A 357 0.80 -43.63 -1.39
CA LYS A 357 -0.35 -44.38 -1.89
C LYS A 357 -0.36 -44.29 -3.41
N GLN A 358 -0.40 -45.45 -4.07
CA GLN A 358 -0.72 -45.49 -5.48
C GLN A 358 -2.18 -45.08 -5.67
N MET A 359 -2.40 -44.01 -6.43
CA MET A 359 -3.71 -43.60 -6.88
C MET A 359 -3.82 -43.81 -8.39
N LYS A 360 -4.81 -44.58 -8.81
CA LYS A 360 -5.19 -44.67 -10.22
C LYS A 360 -5.98 -43.43 -10.56
N VAL A 361 -5.43 -42.57 -11.41
CA VAL A 361 -6.12 -41.37 -11.88
C VAL A 361 -6.78 -41.74 -13.21
N GLU A 362 -8.10 -41.72 -13.24
CA GLU A 362 -8.86 -41.95 -14.47
C GLU A 362 -8.71 -40.74 -15.39
N VAL A 363 -8.26 -40.98 -16.61
CA VAL A 363 -7.95 -39.93 -17.59
C VAL A 363 -8.99 -39.90 -18.70
N GLU A 364 -9.57 -41.05 -19.00
CA GLU A 364 -10.72 -41.25 -19.87
C GLU A 364 -11.53 -42.42 -19.30
N SER A 365 -12.83 -42.49 -19.60
CA SER A 365 -13.69 -43.57 -19.11
C SER A 365 -13.10 -44.95 -19.42
N GLY A 366 -12.69 -45.67 -18.36
CA GLY A 366 -12.04 -46.98 -18.46
C GLY A 366 -10.53 -46.99 -18.73
N LYS A 367 -9.85 -45.84 -18.74
CA LYS A 367 -8.37 -45.73 -18.83
C LYS A 367 -7.80 -44.98 -17.63
N PHE A 368 -6.93 -45.68 -16.89
CA PHE A 368 -6.25 -45.12 -15.72
C PHE A 368 -4.76 -44.89 -16.04
N LEU A 369 -4.26 -43.70 -15.72
CA LEU A 369 -2.82 -43.47 -15.59
C LEU A 369 -2.40 -43.82 -14.17
N GLU A 370 -1.34 -44.63 -14.05
CA GLU A 370 -0.67 -44.83 -12.78
C GLU A 370 0.16 -43.57 -12.48
N HIS A 371 -0.37 -42.69 -11.63
CA HIS A 371 0.37 -41.56 -11.12
C HIS A 371 0.74 -41.81 -9.65
N ASN A 372 2.04 -41.75 -9.35
CA ASN A 372 2.50 -41.60 -7.98
C ASN A 372 2.37 -40.13 -7.59
N THR A 373 1.28 -39.77 -6.91
CA THR A 373 1.09 -38.45 -6.31
C THR A 373 1.54 -38.46 -4.84
N THR A 374 2.37 -37.47 -4.50
CA THR A 374 3.00 -37.23 -3.18
C THR A 374 2.02 -36.89 -2.07
#